data_AF-A0A919P963-F1
#
_entry.id   AF-A0A919P963-F1
#
_cell.length_a   1.000
_cell.length_b   1.000
_cell.length_c   1.000
_cell.angle_alpha   90.00
_cell.angle_beta   90.00
_cell.angle_gamma   90.00
#
_symmetry.space_group_name_H-M   'P 1'
#
loop_
_entity.id
_entity.type
_entity.pdbx_description
1 polymer ?
#
loop_
_entity_poly.entity_id
_entity_poly.type
_entity_poly.pdbx_seq_one_letter_code
_entity_poly.pdbx_strand_id
1 'polypeptide(L)' 'MTTPGPGADDRGDDREMWVLLEAQMERHATVNQAIGCLMARRGCDVDDALLILVEHCLHRHITIHEAATQALAGTV' A
#
# COMPACT_ATOMS: atom_id res chain seq x y z
N MET A 1 -52.04 -6.23 -10.13
CA MET A 1 -50.98 -5.33 -10.62
C MET A 1 -49.87 -5.36 -9.60
N THR A 2 -48.77 -6.02 -9.92
CA THR A 2 -47.59 -6.18 -9.06
C THR A 2 -46.74 -4.92 -9.18
N THR A 3 -46.60 -4.19 -8.08
CA THR A 3 -45.61 -3.12 -7.92
C THR A 3 -44.21 -3.74 -8.02
N PRO A 4 -43.29 -3.18 -8.83
CA PRO A 4 -41.90 -3.63 -8.81
C PRO A 4 -41.30 -3.39 -7.42
N GLY A 5 -40.69 -4.42 -6.85
CA GLY A 5 -39.91 -4.31 -5.61
C GLY A 5 -38.61 -3.53 -5.82
N PRO A 6 -37.96 -3.06 -4.75
CA PRO A 6 -36.71 -2.32 -4.83
C PRO A 6 -35.58 -3.28 -5.24
N GLY A 7 -35.23 -3.28 -6.53
CA GLY A 7 -33.94 -3.72 -7.05
C GLY A 7 -33.15 -2.46 -7.38
N ALA A 8 -32.17 -2.11 -6.55
CA ALA A 8 -30.79 -2.60 -6.70
C ALA A 8 -30.13 -1.95 -7.91
N ASP A 9 -29.76 -0.68 -7.73
CA ASP A 9 -28.69 -0.07 -8.52
C ASP A 9 -27.47 0.13 -7.59
N ASP A 10 -27.01 -0.99 -7.00
CA ASP A 10 -25.80 -1.10 -6.16
C ASP A 10 -24.51 -1.22 -6.99
N ARG A 11 -24.61 -1.10 -8.33
CA ARG A 11 -23.45 -1.27 -9.23
C ARG A 11 -22.37 -0.19 -9.08
N GLY A 12 -22.70 0.92 -8.41
CA GLY A 12 -21.75 1.98 -8.08
C GLY A 12 -20.83 1.60 -6.91
N ASP A 13 -21.34 0.90 -5.91
CA ASP A 13 -20.62 0.58 -4.66
C ASP A 13 -19.51 -0.46 -4.90
N ASP A 14 -19.82 -1.50 -5.67
CA ASP A 14 -18.82 -2.53 -6.02
C ASP A 14 -17.65 -1.96 -6.83
N ARG A 15 -17.92 -1.04 -7.75
CA ARG A 15 -16.87 -0.46 -8.61
C ARG A 15 -15.92 0.43 -7.81
N GLU A 16 -16.45 1.25 -6.90
CA GLU A 16 -15.64 2.09 -6.03
C GLU A 16 -14.81 1.25 -5.05
N MET A 17 -15.39 0.18 -4.51
CA MET A 17 -14.68 -0.79 -3.67
C MET A 17 -13.53 -1.48 -4.42
N TRP A 18 -13.74 -1.89 -5.68
CA TRP A 18 -12.68 -2.49 -6.50
C TRP A 18 -11.51 -1.55 -6.76
N VAL A 19 -11.79 -0.27 -7.06
CA VAL A 19 -10.76 0.75 -7.25
C VAL A 19 -9.96 0.97 -5.96
N LEU A 20 -10.65 1.02 -4.81
CA LEU A 20 -9.98 1.15 -3.51
C LEU A 20 -9.07 -0.05 -3.24
N LEU A 21 -9.54 -1.28 -3.51
CA LEU A 21 -8.76 -2.50 -3.32
C LEU A 21 -7.51 -2.50 -4.22
N GLU A 22 -7.66 -2.15 -5.50
CA GLU A 22 -6.55 -2.07 -6.45
C GLU A 22 -5.47 -1.08 -5.96
N ALA A 23 -5.89 0.10 -5.50
CA ALA A 23 -4.98 1.09 -4.94
C ALA A 23 -4.25 0.60 -3.67
N GLN A 24 -4.92 -0.18 -2.80
CA GLN A 24 -4.27 -0.76 -1.62
C GLN A 24 -3.27 -1.86 -2.00
N MET A 25 -3.61 -2.69 -2.99
CA MET A 25 -2.72 -3.72 -3.49
C MET A 25 -1.47 -3.12 -4.15
N GLU A 26 -1.62 -2.05 -4.92
CA GLU A 26 -0.50 -1.32 -5.51
C GLU A 26 0.43 -0.77 -4.43
N ARG A 27 -0.12 -0.10 -3.41
CA ARG A 27 0.67 0.40 -2.27
C ARG A 27 1.43 -0.71 -1.55
N HIS A 28 0.78 -1.85 -1.33
CA HIS A 28 1.41 -3.02 -0.71
C HIS A 28 2.54 -3.59 -1.57
N ALA A 29 2.35 -3.63 -2.90
CA ALA A 29 3.41 -4.04 -3.83
C ALA A 29 4.63 -3.12 -3.76
N THR A 30 4.41 -1.79 -3.70
CA THR A 30 5.50 -0.81 -3.53
C THR A 30 6.27 -1.03 -2.23
N VAL A 31 5.58 -1.29 -1.13
CA VAL A 31 6.21 -1.57 0.17
C VAL A 31 7.08 -2.84 0.10
N ASN A 32 6.55 -3.93 -0.47
CA ASN A 32 7.33 -5.16 -0.65
C ASN A 32 8.55 -4.99 -1.55
N GLN A 33 8.43 -4.19 -2.61
CA GLN A 33 9.57 -3.87 -3.48
C GLN A 33 10.64 -3.08 -2.72
N ALA A 34 10.24 -2.11 -1.89
CA ALA A 34 11.16 -1.33 -1.08
C ALA A 34 11.90 -2.19 -0.05
N ILE A 35 11.19 -3.13 0.60
CA ILE A 35 11.78 -4.11 1.52
C ILE A 35 12.84 -4.94 0.79
N GLY A 36 12.52 -5.52 -0.36
CA GLY A 36 13.48 -6.28 -1.16
C GLY A 36 14.69 -5.46 -1.59
N CYS A 37 14.48 -4.18 -1.95
CA CYS A 37 15.56 -3.24 -2.28
C CYS A 37 16.48 -2.97 -1.07
N LEU A 38 15.93 -2.77 0.12
CA LEU A 38 16.68 -2.56 1.36
C LEU A 38 17.49 -3.81 1.74
N MET A 39 16.87 -4.99 1.69
CA MET A 39 17.55 -6.26 1.91
C MET A 39 18.76 -6.42 0.97
N ALA A 40 18.57 -6.16 -0.33
CA ALA A 40 19.64 -6.27 -1.32
C ALA A 40 20.77 -5.23 -1.11
N ARG A 41 20.43 -3.98 -0.74
CA ARG A 41 21.40 -2.89 -0.58
C ARG A 41 22.17 -2.95 0.73
N ARG A 42 21.52 -3.41 1.81
CA ARG A 42 22.08 -3.39 3.17
C ARG A 42 22.49 -4.77 3.68
N GLY A 43 22.12 -5.84 2.98
CA GLY A 43 22.41 -7.21 3.39
C GLY A 43 21.67 -7.61 4.68
N CYS A 44 20.49 -7.01 4.92
CA CYS A 44 19.66 -7.30 6.08
C CYS A 44 18.50 -8.24 5.74
N ASP A 45 17.84 -8.77 6.76
CA ASP A 45 16.64 -9.57 6.59
C ASP A 45 15.38 -8.69 6.42
N VAL A 46 14.23 -9.37 6.33
CA VAL A 46 12.93 -8.72 6.11
C VAL A 46 12.49 -7.88 7.31
N ASP A 47 12.77 -8.33 8.53
CA ASP A 47 12.35 -7.67 9.75
C ASP A 47 13.17 -6.40 9.99
N ASP A 48 14.47 -6.46 9.72
CA ASP A 48 15.37 -5.29 9.72
C ASP A 48 14.97 -4.26 8.65
N ALA A 49 14.65 -4.71 7.43
CA ALA A 49 14.21 -3.83 6.36
C ALA A 49 12.88 -3.13 6.69
N LEU A 50 11.95 -3.85 7.33
CA LEU A 50 10.70 -3.29 7.84
C LEU A 50 10.95 -2.27 8.96
N LEU A 51 11.85 -2.58 9.90
CA LEU A 51 12.21 -1.68 10.98
C LEU A 51 12.76 -0.35 10.43
N ILE A 52 13.65 -0.40 9.44
CA ILE A 52 14.19 0.80 8.77
C ILE A 52 13.07 1.66 8.18
N LEU A 53 12.10 1.06 7.50
CA LEU A 53 10.96 1.79 6.94
C LEU A 53 10.10 2.42 8.03
N VAL A 54 9.80 1.69 9.11
CA VAL A 54 9.00 2.18 10.22
C VAL A 54 9.71 3.32 10.96
N GLU A 55 11.00 3.19 11.25
CA GLU A 55 11.79 4.27 11.85
C GLU A 55 11.81 5.52 10.98
N HIS A 56 11.95 5.36 9.66
CA HIS A 56 11.89 6.49 8.73
C HIS A 56 10.53 7.17 8.72
N CYS A 57 9.43 6.40 8.81
CA CYS A 57 8.07 6.93 8.94
C CYS A 57 7.93 7.78 10.21
N LEU A 58 8.43 7.28 11.34
CA LEU A 58 8.34 7.96 12.63
C LEU A 58 9.17 9.25 12.63
N HIS A 59 10.39 9.22 12.09
CA HIS A 59 11.27 10.39 12.05
C HIS A 59 10.78 11.48 11.09
N ARG A 60 10.14 11.11 9.98
CA ARG A 60 9.69 12.05 8.94
C ARG A 60 8.20 12.39 9.03
N HIS A 61 7.46 11.75 9.92
CA HIS A 61 6.00 11.86 10.03
C HIS A 61 5.30 11.59 8.69
N ILE A 62 5.74 10.55 7.98
CA ILE A 62 5.19 10.12 6.68
C ILE A 62 4.59 8.72 6.77
N THR A 63 3.81 8.36 5.75
CA THR A 63 3.23 7.02 5.62
C THR A 63 4.28 5.99 5.18
N ILE A 64 4.03 4.72 5.47
CA ILE A 64 4.90 3.61 5.04
C ILE A 64 5.06 3.52 3.52
N HIS A 65 4.02 3.90 2.77
CA HIS A 65 4.07 3.97 1.31
C HIS A 65 5.02 5.08 0.81
N GLU A 66 4.98 6.25 1.43
CA GLU A 66 5.91 7.35 1.10
C GLU A 66 7.35 6.99 1.47
N ALA A 67 7.56 6.36 2.63
CA ALA A 67 8.87 5.85 3.03
C ALA A 67 9.39 4.78 2.04
N ALA A 68 8.54 3.86 1.60
CA ALA A 68 8.89 2.87 0.59
C ALA A 68 9.27 3.51 -0.75
N THR A 69 8.53 4.53 -1.19
CA THR A 69 8.83 5.28 -2.41
C THR A 69 10.19 5.99 -2.31
N GLN A 70 10.50 6.59 -1.15
CA GLN A 70 11.80 7.20 -0.89
C GLN A 70 12.93 6.16 -0.85
N ALA A 71 12.70 4.99 -0.27
CA ALA A 71 13.68 3.91 -0.22
C ALA A 71 14.03 3.40 -1.63
N LEU A 72 13.02 3.27 -2.50
CA LEU A 72 13.20 2.93 -3.92
C LEU A 72 13.94 4.04 -4.69
N ALA A 73 13.72 5.31 -4.34
CA ALA A 73 14.45 6.44 -4.90
C ALA A 73 15.90 6.58 -4.35
N GLY A 74 16.29 5.77 -3.36
CA GLY A 74 17.63 5.81 -2.77
C GLY A 74 17.84 6.82 -1.66
N THR A 75 16.78 7.43 -1.12
CA THR A 75 16.84 8.51 -0.12
C THR A 75 16.58 8.06 1.32
N VAL A 76 16.45 6.74 1.54
CA VAL A 76 16.36 6.06 2.85
C VAL A 76 17.62 5.24 3.10
#